data_AF-A0A0R2NQA1-F1
#
_entry.id   AF-A0A0R2NQA1-F1
#
_cell.length_a   1.000
_cell.length_b   1.000
_cell.length_c   1.000
_cell.angle_alpha   90.00
_cell.angle_beta   90.00
_cell.angle_gamma   90.00
#
_symmetry.space_group_name_H-M   'P 1'
#
loop_
_entity.id
_entity.type
_entity.pdbx_description
1 polymer ?
#
loop_
_entity_poly.entity_id
_entity_poly.type
_entity_poly.pdbx_seq_one_letter_code
_entity_poly.pdbx_strand_id
1 'polypeptide(L)'
;MTATYHDDLEFLWKKFPGNAVWRRADTHKWYAALLKVPQSKLGLAGDEIITIIDLRLATADLAKLIDNDRYFPGYHMNKNHWYSIILDGRVTDAEIFDRLQTSYDLAH
;
A
#
# COMPACT_ATOMS: atom_id res chain seq x y z
N MET A 1 19.58 4.00 11.49
CA MET A 1 18.58 3.91 10.41
C MET A 1 18.37 5.31 9.89
N THR A 2 18.87 5.61 8.68
CA THR A 2 18.67 6.91 8.02
C THR A 2 17.29 6.90 7.38
N ALA A 3 16.49 7.95 7.60
CA ALA A 3 15.20 8.10 6.93
C ALA A 3 15.41 8.30 5.43
N THR A 4 14.79 7.47 4.58
CA THR A 4 15.02 7.47 3.12
C THR A 4 14.20 8.55 2.39
N TYR A 5 12.94 8.74 2.76
CA TYR A 5 12.00 9.59 2.00
C TYR A 5 11.72 10.95 2.63
N HIS A 6 12.05 11.13 3.92
CA HIS A 6 11.80 12.37 4.70
C HIS A 6 10.35 12.91 4.66
N ASP A 7 9.38 12.12 4.17
CA ASP A 7 7.96 12.46 4.16
C ASP A 7 7.28 12.03 5.46
N ASP A 8 6.41 12.89 5.98
CA ASP A 8 5.59 12.59 7.15
C ASP A 8 4.33 11.79 6.78
N LEU A 9 3.84 10.99 7.73
CA LEU A 9 2.53 10.35 7.62
C LEU A 9 1.40 11.38 7.74
N GLU A 10 0.51 11.38 6.76
CA GLU A 10 -0.70 12.21 6.78
C GLU A 10 -1.93 11.39 7.21
N PHE A 11 -2.60 11.81 8.29
CA PHE A 11 -3.81 11.17 8.81
C PHE A 11 -5.06 11.92 8.34
N LEU A 12 -5.44 11.66 7.09
CA LEU A 12 -6.46 12.47 6.38
C LEU A 12 -7.90 12.19 6.84
N TRP A 13 -8.14 11.06 7.51
CA TRP A 13 -9.49 10.61 7.84
C TRP A 13 -9.75 10.57 9.34
N LYS A 14 -10.49 11.56 9.86
CA LYS A 14 -10.87 11.62 11.29
C LYS A 14 -11.59 10.37 11.81
N LYS A 15 -12.42 9.74 10.96
CA LYS A 15 -13.15 8.52 11.30
C LYS A 15 -12.29 7.26 11.28
N PHE A 16 -11.13 7.31 10.62
CA PHE A 16 -10.21 6.20 10.46
C PHE A 16 -8.80 6.66 10.88
N PRO A 17 -8.58 6.95 12.18
CA PRO A 17 -7.30 7.49 12.66
C PRO A 17 -6.14 6.49 12.54
N GLY A 18 -6.42 5.22 12.30
CA GLY A 18 -5.41 4.20 12.01
C GLY A 18 -4.98 4.14 10.55
N ASN A 19 -5.59 4.95 9.67
CA ASN A 19 -5.24 5.03 8.27
C ASN A 19 -4.36 6.26 8.03
N ALA A 20 -3.30 6.06 7.26
CA ALA A 20 -2.36 7.11 6.95
C ALA A 20 -1.86 6.99 5.52
N VAL A 21 -1.39 8.09 4.95
CA VAL A 21 -0.78 8.10 3.62
C VAL A 21 0.60 8.72 3.69
N TRP A 22 1.50 8.22 2.84
CA TRP A 22 2.71 8.94 2.49
C TRP A 22 2.52 9.63 1.15
N ARG A 23 2.90 10.90 1.14
CA ARG A 23 2.83 11.79 -0.02
C ARG A 23 4.21 12.34 -0.29
N ARG A 24 4.62 12.32 -1.55
CA ARG A 24 5.85 12.99 -1.97
C ARG A 24 5.75 14.50 -1.76
N ALA A 25 6.77 15.08 -1.15
CA ALA A 25 6.85 16.53 -0.96
C ALA A 25 6.87 17.33 -2.29
N ASP A 26 7.46 16.80 -3.35
CA ASP A 26 7.70 17.52 -4.61
C ASP A 26 6.52 17.43 -5.61
N THR A 27 5.88 16.27 -5.72
CA THR A 27 4.79 16.04 -6.69
C THR A 27 3.41 16.11 -6.02
N HIS A 28 3.38 16.09 -4.69
CA HIS A 28 2.17 15.99 -3.87
C HIS A 28 1.30 14.76 -4.16
N LYS A 29 1.87 13.75 -4.83
CA LYS A 29 1.20 12.47 -5.13
C LYS A 29 1.43 11.48 -3.99
N TRP A 30 0.41 10.70 -3.66
CA TRP A 30 0.56 9.57 -2.74
C TRP A 30 1.36 8.45 -3.40
N TYR A 31 2.27 7.85 -2.64
CA TYR A 31 3.00 6.65 -3.05
C TYR A 31 2.79 5.48 -2.10
N ALA A 32 2.21 5.70 -0.92
CA ALA A 32 1.82 4.61 -0.05
C ALA A 32 0.59 5.00 0.77
N ALA A 33 -0.29 4.04 1.04
CA ALA A 33 -1.38 4.20 1.99
C ALA A 33 -1.41 3.01 2.94
N LEU A 34 -1.29 3.27 4.24
CA LEU A 34 -1.42 2.30 5.31
C LEU A 34 -2.86 2.29 5.79
N LEU A 35 -3.54 1.16 5.70
CA LEU A 35 -4.98 1.05 5.97
C LEU A 35 -5.28 -0.12 6.90
N LYS A 36 -6.23 0.06 7.83
CA LYS A 36 -6.79 -1.02 8.64
C LYS A 36 -8.14 -1.43 8.09
N VAL A 37 -8.28 -2.71 7.70
CA VAL A 37 -9.45 -3.21 6.97
C VAL A 37 -9.85 -4.60 7.46
N PRO A 38 -11.15 -4.95 7.45
CA PRO A 38 -11.56 -6.35 7.59
C PRO A 38 -10.99 -7.18 6.44
N GLN A 39 -10.43 -8.36 6.71
CA GLN A 39 -9.87 -9.23 5.67
C GLN A 39 -10.90 -9.66 4.60
N SER A 40 -12.19 -9.73 4.96
CA SER A 40 -13.31 -9.92 4.02
C SER A 40 -13.34 -8.88 2.89
N LYS A 41 -12.79 -7.68 3.10
CA LYS A 41 -12.70 -6.64 2.07
C LYS A 41 -11.65 -6.93 1.00
N LEU A 42 -10.73 -7.87 1.25
CA LEU A 42 -9.77 -8.37 0.27
C LEU A 42 -10.22 -9.69 -0.38
N GLY A 43 -11.42 -10.20 -0.03
CA GLY A 43 -11.92 -11.48 -0.52
C GLY A 43 -11.49 -12.69 0.33
N LEU A 44 -10.87 -12.47 1.49
CA LEU A 44 -10.49 -13.52 2.44
C LEU A 44 -11.67 -13.85 3.38
N ALA A 45 -11.64 -15.02 4.02
CA ALA A 45 -12.67 -15.41 4.96
C ALA A 45 -12.47 -14.72 6.33
N GLY A 46 -13.56 -14.25 6.94
CA GLY A 46 -13.57 -13.64 8.28
C GLY A 46 -13.49 -12.11 8.28
N ASP A 47 -13.70 -11.51 9.46
CA ASP A 47 -13.80 -10.05 9.64
C ASP A 47 -12.73 -9.48 10.57
N GLU A 48 -11.65 -10.23 10.79
CA GLU A 48 -10.49 -9.73 11.50
C GLU A 48 -9.93 -8.49 10.80
N ILE A 49 -9.60 -7.47 11.61
CA ILE A 49 -8.99 -6.23 11.12
C ILE A 49 -7.50 -6.47 10.92
N ILE A 50 -7.08 -6.45 9.66
CA ILE A 50 -5.69 -6.56 9.24
C ILE A 50 -5.16 -5.19 8.83
N THR A 51 -3.84 -5.04 8.84
CA THR A 51 -3.17 -3.86 8.29
C THR A 51 -2.64 -4.18 6.90
N ILE A 52 -2.96 -3.33 5.94
CA ILE A 52 -2.44 -3.40 4.58
C ILE A 52 -1.63 -2.15 4.24
N ILE A 53 -0.76 -2.29 3.26
CA ILE A 53 -0.16 -1.17 2.56
C ILE A 53 -0.53 -1.23 1.08
N ASP A 54 -1.10 -0.13 0.58
CA ASP A 54 -1.38 0.09 -0.83
C ASP A 54 -0.20 0.81 -1.49
N LEU A 55 0.32 0.25 -2.57
CA LEU A 55 1.47 0.75 -3.32
C LEU A 55 1.15 0.84 -4.82
N ARG A 56 1.88 1.68 -5.53
CA ARG A 56 1.80 1.84 -6.98
C ARG A 56 2.64 0.80 -7.71
N LEU A 57 2.17 0.41 -8.89
CA LEU A 57 2.94 -0.33 -9.88
C LEU A 57 2.51 0.06 -11.29
N ALA A 58 3.39 -0.15 -12.26
CA ALA A 58 3.04 -0.02 -13.67
C ALA A 58 1.96 -1.06 -14.04
N THR A 59 0.98 -0.66 -14.85
CA THR A 59 -0.16 -1.50 -15.23
C THR A 59 0.26 -2.81 -15.90
N ALA A 60 1.35 -2.79 -16.68
CA ALA A 60 1.87 -3.96 -17.39
C ALA A 60 2.40 -5.06 -16.46
N ASP A 61 2.83 -4.69 -15.25
CA ASP A 61 3.40 -5.63 -14.27
C ASP A 61 2.39 -6.08 -13.23
N LEU A 62 1.36 -5.26 -12.99
CA LEU A 62 0.36 -5.51 -11.95
C LEU A 62 -0.39 -6.83 -12.19
N ALA A 63 -0.81 -7.12 -13.42
CA ALA A 63 -1.52 -8.36 -13.74
C ALA A 63 -0.67 -9.63 -13.49
N LYS A 64 0.66 -9.51 -13.47
CA LYS A 64 1.58 -10.64 -13.18
C LYS A 64 1.87 -10.78 -11.70
N LEU A 65 1.75 -9.70 -10.94
CA LEU A 65 2.06 -9.66 -9.51
C LEU A 65 0.91 -10.18 -8.65
N ILE A 66 -0.33 -9.83 -9.00
CA ILE A 66 -1.51 -10.19 -8.19
C ILE A 66 -1.68 -11.70 -8.13
N ASP A 67 -1.53 -12.28 -6.94
CA ASP A 67 -1.72 -13.71 -6.66
C ASP A 67 -2.92 -13.98 -5.73
N ASN A 68 -3.54 -12.94 -5.17
CA ASN A 68 -4.63 -13.02 -4.18
C ASN A 68 -4.26 -13.83 -2.92
N ASP A 69 -2.99 -13.88 -2.58
CA ASP A 69 -2.48 -14.48 -1.34
C ASP A 69 -1.53 -13.51 -0.62
N ARG A 70 -0.52 -13.01 -1.34
CA ARG A 70 0.44 -12.01 -0.87
C ARG A 70 0.13 -10.63 -1.43
N TYR A 71 -0.32 -10.59 -2.68
CA TYR A 71 -0.57 -9.39 -3.47
C TYR A 71 -2.03 -9.36 -3.93
N PHE A 72 -2.74 -8.31 -3.53
CA PHE A 72 -4.16 -8.14 -3.81
C PHE A 72 -4.40 -6.91 -4.69
N PRO A 73 -5.51 -6.83 -5.45
CA PRO A 73 -5.88 -5.61 -6.15
C PRO A 73 -6.01 -4.43 -5.17
N GLY A 74 -5.61 -3.22 -5.61
CA GLY A 74 -5.61 -2.03 -4.75
C GLY A 74 -6.95 -1.77 -4.04
N TYR A 75 -6.88 -1.44 -2.76
CA TYR A 75 -8.04 -1.25 -1.88
C TYR A 75 -8.42 0.23 -1.79
N HIS A 76 -9.64 0.58 -2.22
CA HIS A 76 -10.09 1.97 -2.45
C HIS A 76 -9.27 2.77 -3.48
N MET A 77 -8.19 2.22 -4.02
CA MET A 77 -7.36 2.82 -5.05
C MET A 77 -7.73 2.34 -6.46
N ASN A 78 -7.13 2.97 -7.48
CA ASN A 78 -7.27 2.53 -8.87
C ASN A 78 -6.52 1.20 -9.09
N LYS A 79 -7.29 0.11 -9.23
CA LYS A 79 -6.77 -1.26 -9.39
C LYS A 79 -5.87 -1.49 -10.61
N ASN A 80 -5.80 -0.56 -11.56
CA ASN A 80 -4.87 -0.66 -12.70
C ASN A 80 -3.47 -0.14 -12.38
N HIS A 81 -3.30 0.56 -11.26
CA HIS A 81 -2.05 1.21 -10.88
C HIS A 81 -1.66 0.95 -9.43
N TRP A 82 -2.56 0.38 -8.63
CA TRP A 82 -2.36 0.14 -7.21
C TRP A 82 -2.67 -1.31 -6.84
N TYR A 83 -1.90 -1.83 -5.90
CA TYR A 83 -2.06 -3.14 -5.31
C TYR A 83 -1.85 -3.06 -3.80
N SER A 84 -2.37 -4.04 -3.08
CA SER A 84 -2.32 -4.10 -1.61
C SER A 84 -1.46 -5.29 -1.17
N ILE A 85 -0.68 -5.08 -0.11
CA ILE A 85 0.07 -6.13 0.60
C ILE A 85 -0.45 -6.21 2.03
N ILE A 86 -0.67 -7.42 2.55
CA ILE A 86 -0.99 -7.62 3.97
C ILE A 86 0.30 -7.60 4.79
N LEU A 87 0.32 -6.81 5.87
CA LEU A 87 1.45 -6.69 6.78
C LEU A 87 1.40 -7.76 7.88
N ASP A 88 1.52 -9.02 7.48
CA ASP A 88 1.45 -10.21 8.36
C ASP A 88 2.73 -11.06 8.35
N GLY A 89 3.77 -10.60 7.65
CA GLY A 89 5.06 -11.27 7.52
C GLY A 89 5.19 -12.25 6.36
N ARG A 90 4.15 -12.45 5.52
CA ARG A 90 4.25 -13.27 4.29
C ARG A 90 5.15 -12.64 3.23
N VAL A 91 5.17 -11.31 3.16
CA VAL A 91 6.11 -10.53 2.35
C VAL A 91 7.17 -9.95 3.27
N THR A 92 8.44 -10.14 2.93
CA THR A 92 9.56 -9.67 3.77
C THR A 92 9.67 -8.15 3.77
N ASP A 93 10.18 -7.58 4.86
CA ASP A 93 10.42 -6.13 4.95
C ASP A 93 11.30 -5.60 3.81
N ALA A 94 12.32 -6.38 3.41
CA ALA A 94 13.21 -6.02 2.29
C ALA A 94 12.42 -5.88 0.98
N GLU A 95 11.54 -6.83 0.67
CA GLU A 95 10.69 -6.75 -0.52
C GLU A 95 9.69 -5.58 -0.40
N ILE A 96 9.09 -5.37 0.77
CA ILE A 96 8.18 -4.22 0.99
C ILE A 96 8.92 -2.90 0.74
N PHE A 97 10.16 -2.75 1.19
CA PHE A 97 10.95 -1.54 0.94
C PHE A 97 11.29 -1.35 -0.54
N ASP A 98 11.67 -2.40 -1.26
CA ASP A 98 11.92 -2.33 -2.71
C ASP A 98 10.65 -1.93 -3.49
N ARG A 99 9.50 -2.49 -3.09
CA ARG A 99 8.18 -2.13 -3.65
C ARG A 99 7.80 -0.69 -3.33
N LEU A 100 8.11 -0.22 -2.14
CA LEU A 100 7.82 1.14 -1.71
C LEU A 100 8.68 2.16 -2.47
N GLN A 101 9.95 1.85 -2.71
CA GLN A 101 10.82 2.65 -3.58
C GLN A 101 10.26 2.70 -5.01
N THR A 102 9.86 1.55 -5.57
CA THR A 102 9.23 1.49 -6.90
C THR A 102 7.98 2.38 -6.96
N SER A 103 7.14 2.33 -5.92
CA SER A 103 5.94 3.15 -5.83
C SER A 103 6.24 4.65 -5.74
N TYR A 104 7.28 5.01 -4.98
CA TYR A 104 7.77 6.38 -4.85
C TYR A 104 8.21 6.94 -6.21
N ASP A 105 8.98 6.17 -6.99
CA ASP A 105 9.46 6.56 -8.32
C ASP A 105 8.30 6.79 -9.31
N LEU A 106 7.21 6.03 -9.18
CA LEU A 106 5.99 6.15 -9.99
C LEU A 106 5.06 7.30 -9.58
N ALA A 107 5.32 7.97 -8.46
CA ALA A 107 4.50 9.07 -7.96
C ALA A 107 4.97 10.44 -8.49
N HIS A 108 5.02 10.60 -9.83
CA HIS A 108 5.34 11.87 -10.51
C HIS A 108 4.10 12.68 -10.94
#